data_AF-A0A8D3E7Q2-F1
#
_entry.id   AF-A0A8D3E7Q2-F1
#
_cell.length_a   1.000
_cell.length_b   1.000
_cell.length_c   1.000
_cell.angle_alpha   90.00
_cell.angle_beta   90.00
_cell.angle_gamma   90.00
#
_symmetry.space_group_name_H-M   'P 1'
#
loop_
_entity.id
_entity.type
_entity.pdbx_description
1 polymer ?
#
loop_
_entity_poly.entity_id
_entity_poly.type
_entity_poly.pdbx_seq_one_letter_code
_entity_poly.pdbx_strand_id
1 'polypeptide(L)'
;MNAQYHSQDTLITNRSAVFWTGGVSGGYQALLLDEDQGWLLVGGKDHIYLLRPDSLDRPSRAVYWPAAREHVEHCRLAGKSLETDCANFVRLLQPFNKTHVYACGTGAFHPQCTYLHLGHNAEGPLFMLSHATESGQGKCPFSPRETFTARLTDGELYAGTSVDFMGANAAIFRTTIQGSSQHYIRTEAYDQNWLNEPEFVGSFSIPDTHSPDDDKVYFFFKEKAVEAGQWDKRVYSRVARVCKNDVGGKRSLINRWTTFLKARLVCSVPGPSGVDTQFDELEDIFVLETKDPQNPTIYGVFSTSSSIFRGSAVCVYSMASIRAAFNGPFAHKEGPDYRWVEYKGRIPYPRPGTCPSETYDALHKSTKDFPDEVVSFMRQHQLMWEPVPPLGGRPILTRVNAPYMLKRVVVDRVDAEDGPYDVLHLGTDDGKVVKAVSVVKDNWATEEILLEELTVFQVRLRSQQLYVSSELGVAQLGLQRCELYGSDCAECCLARDPYCSWDGQTCSRFFPTSKRRARRQDVKHGDPWSQCPVTEDGKEDFRHLIRINPPLFQICSCRRFSAMDNQCGYLETERISSYIYTRRD
;
A
#
# COMPACT_ATOMS: atom_id res chain seq x y z
N MET A 1 10.81 -59.37 -28.15
CA MET A 1 9.34 -59.48 -28.18
C MET A 1 8.79 -58.82 -26.92
N ASN A 2 7.61 -58.20 -27.02
CA ASN A 2 7.08 -57.28 -26.01
C ASN A 2 6.42 -57.98 -24.82
N ALA A 3 6.44 -57.32 -23.66
CA ALA A 3 5.26 -57.14 -22.82
C ALA A 3 5.41 -55.84 -22.00
N GLN A 4 4.39 -54.99 -22.03
CA GLN A 4 4.32 -53.77 -21.21
C GLN A 4 3.85 -54.11 -19.80
N TYR A 5 4.19 -53.27 -18.81
CA TYR A 5 3.28 -52.99 -17.70
C TYR A 5 3.23 -51.49 -17.43
N HIS A 6 2.02 -50.93 -17.52
CA HIS A 6 1.71 -49.58 -17.06
C HIS A 6 1.53 -49.59 -15.54
N SER A 7 2.09 -48.60 -14.86
CA SER A 7 1.47 -48.03 -13.65
C SER A 7 1.70 -46.51 -13.67
N GLN A 8 0.64 -45.78 -14.02
CA GLN A 8 0.57 -44.35 -13.71
C GLN A 8 0.08 -44.25 -12.26
N ASP A 9 0.95 -43.89 -11.32
CA ASP A 9 0.51 -43.40 -10.01
C ASP A 9 0.54 -41.88 -9.99
N THR A 10 -0.64 -41.30 -10.15
CA THR A 10 -0.90 -39.86 -10.12
C THR A 10 -0.74 -39.30 -8.70
N LEU A 11 0.46 -38.87 -8.36
CA LEU A 11 0.71 -37.99 -7.22
C LEU A 11 0.19 -36.58 -7.50
N ILE A 12 -1.12 -36.38 -7.25
CA ILE A 12 -1.76 -35.06 -7.20
C ILE A 12 -1.15 -34.30 -6.01
N THR A 13 -0.02 -33.66 -6.26
CA THR A 13 0.64 -32.78 -5.30
C THR A 13 0.02 -31.41 -5.41
N ASN A 14 -1.02 -31.18 -4.61
CA ASN A 14 -1.62 -29.87 -4.39
C ASN A 14 -0.57 -28.94 -3.74
N ARG A 15 -0.56 -27.69 -4.15
CA ARG A 15 0.60 -26.79 -4.17
C ARG A 15 0.12 -25.39 -3.66
N SER A 16 0.94 -24.45 -3.09
CA SER A 16 0.38 -23.12 -2.65
C SER A 16 1.06 -21.71 -2.90
N ALA A 17 2.31 -21.49 -3.35
CA ALA A 17 2.86 -20.18 -3.87
C ALA A 17 4.10 -20.29 -4.82
N VAL A 18 4.57 -19.30 -5.61
CA VAL A 18 5.98 -19.36 -6.12
C VAL A 18 6.90 -18.56 -5.21
N PHE A 19 8.15 -18.99 -5.03
CA PHE A 19 9.19 -18.15 -4.42
C PHE A 19 10.34 -17.92 -5.37
N TRP A 20 10.85 -16.71 -5.32
CA TRP A 20 12.16 -16.33 -5.79
C TRP A 20 12.99 -15.81 -4.61
N THR A 21 13.97 -16.60 -4.21
CA THR A 21 15.06 -16.25 -3.27
C THR A 21 16.41 -16.19 -3.97
N GLY A 22 16.41 -16.21 -5.31
CA GLY A 22 17.61 -16.37 -6.14
C GLY A 22 18.38 -15.07 -6.42
N GLY A 23 18.10 -13.99 -5.70
CA GLY A 23 18.90 -12.76 -5.77
C GLY A 23 20.14 -12.87 -4.86
N VAL A 24 21.21 -12.18 -5.24
CA VAL A 24 22.54 -12.35 -4.64
C VAL A 24 22.66 -11.75 -3.23
N SER A 25 21.75 -10.87 -2.84
CA SER A 25 22.01 -9.86 -1.80
C SER A 25 20.80 -9.42 -0.96
N GLY A 26 19.61 -9.99 -1.16
CA GLY A 26 18.42 -9.72 -0.34
C GLY A 26 17.87 -8.29 -0.42
N GLY A 27 17.05 -7.94 0.57
CA GLY A 27 16.55 -6.58 0.78
C GLY A 27 15.54 -6.09 -0.26
N TYR A 28 14.70 -6.99 -0.78
CA TYR A 28 13.74 -6.70 -1.86
C TYR A 28 12.61 -5.80 -1.35
N GLN A 29 12.67 -4.53 -1.72
CA GLN A 29 11.85 -3.47 -1.09
C GLN A 29 11.17 -2.55 -2.11
N ALA A 30 11.61 -2.56 -3.37
CA ALA A 30 10.92 -1.91 -4.48
C ALA A 30 10.37 -2.96 -5.44
N LEU A 31 9.10 -2.86 -5.79
CA LEU A 31 8.46 -3.65 -6.84
C LEU A 31 7.89 -2.68 -7.88
N LEU A 32 7.98 -3.04 -9.15
CA LEU A 32 7.26 -2.37 -10.24
C LEU A 32 6.85 -3.42 -11.26
N LEU A 33 5.55 -3.55 -11.48
CA LEU A 33 4.98 -4.44 -12.48
C LEU A 33 4.66 -3.66 -13.76
N ASP A 34 4.93 -4.29 -14.90
CA ASP A 34 4.40 -3.91 -16.20
C ASP A 34 3.49 -5.07 -16.69
N GLU A 35 2.18 -4.85 -16.65
CA GLU A 35 1.17 -5.85 -17.07
C GLU A 35 1.13 -5.99 -18.60
N ASP A 36 1.24 -4.88 -19.34
CA ASP A 36 1.21 -4.83 -20.81
C ASP A 36 2.37 -5.64 -21.42
N GLN A 37 3.56 -5.51 -20.86
CA GLN A 37 4.79 -6.16 -21.34
C GLN A 37 5.09 -7.46 -20.60
N GLY A 38 4.38 -7.72 -19.48
CA GLY A 38 4.44 -8.97 -18.74
C GLY A 38 5.75 -9.19 -18.00
N TRP A 39 6.27 -8.19 -17.29
CA TRP A 39 7.49 -8.28 -16.48
C TRP A 39 7.33 -7.66 -15.09
N LEU A 40 8.00 -8.25 -14.10
CA LEU A 40 8.09 -7.71 -12.74
C LEU A 40 9.53 -7.27 -12.46
N LEU A 41 9.71 -5.98 -12.21
CA LEU A 41 10.97 -5.42 -11.71
C LEU A 41 11.01 -5.50 -10.18
N VAL A 42 12.16 -5.92 -9.65
CA VAL A 42 12.43 -6.01 -8.22
C VAL A 42 13.72 -5.26 -7.91
N GLY A 43 13.65 -4.24 -7.05
CA GLY A 43 14.80 -3.56 -6.48
C GLY A 43 15.21 -4.21 -5.16
N GLY A 44 16.48 -4.60 -5.06
CA GLY A 44 17.09 -5.16 -3.85
C GLY A 44 18.40 -4.46 -3.50
N LYS A 45 19.22 -5.09 -2.66
CA LYS A 45 20.57 -4.61 -2.32
C LYS A 45 21.52 -4.74 -3.53
N ASP A 46 22.10 -3.63 -3.94
CA ASP A 46 23.05 -3.47 -5.07
C ASP A 46 22.55 -3.98 -6.44
N HIS A 47 21.26 -4.28 -6.60
CA HIS A 47 20.74 -4.95 -7.79
C HIS A 47 19.31 -4.55 -8.16
N ILE A 48 19.03 -4.56 -9.47
CA ILE A 48 17.68 -4.60 -10.03
C ILE A 48 17.51 -5.92 -10.79
N TYR A 49 16.40 -6.61 -10.55
CA TYR A 49 16.08 -7.90 -11.17
C TYR A 49 14.85 -7.77 -12.07
N LEU A 50 14.88 -8.46 -13.21
CA LEU A 50 13.75 -8.61 -14.13
C LEU A 50 13.21 -10.03 -14.02
N LEU A 51 12.05 -10.20 -13.40
CA LEU A 51 11.35 -11.47 -13.24
C LEU A 51 10.23 -11.58 -14.27
N ARG A 52 9.86 -12.82 -14.65
CA ARG A 52 8.68 -13.08 -15.49
C ARG A 52 7.51 -13.51 -14.59
N PRO A 53 6.35 -12.84 -14.65
CA PRO A 53 5.11 -13.21 -13.96
C PRO A 53 4.73 -14.69 -14.02
N ASP A 54 4.93 -15.35 -15.16
CA ASP A 54 4.56 -16.76 -15.32
C ASP A 54 5.62 -17.75 -14.80
N SER A 55 6.79 -17.26 -14.36
CA SER A 55 7.92 -18.07 -13.89
C SER A 55 8.88 -17.23 -13.02
N LEU A 56 8.58 -17.11 -11.73
CA LEU A 56 9.52 -16.53 -10.74
C LEU A 56 10.72 -17.46 -10.45
N ASP A 57 10.68 -18.72 -10.89
CA ASP A 57 11.67 -19.76 -10.55
C ASP A 57 13.10 -19.49 -11.05
N ARG A 58 13.31 -18.54 -11.99
CA ARG A 58 14.62 -17.93 -12.29
C ARG A 58 14.45 -16.45 -12.64
N PRO A 59 15.37 -15.55 -12.22
CA PRO A 59 15.38 -14.19 -12.74
C PRO A 59 15.73 -14.25 -14.23
N SER A 60 14.99 -13.53 -15.07
CA SER A 60 15.26 -13.51 -16.50
C SER A 60 16.55 -12.75 -16.81
N ARG A 61 16.77 -11.62 -16.11
CA ARG A 61 17.96 -10.76 -16.19
C ARG A 61 18.19 -10.08 -14.83
N ALA A 62 19.43 -9.69 -14.54
CA ALA A 62 19.81 -8.92 -13.36
C ALA A 62 20.86 -7.86 -13.72
N VAL A 63 20.75 -6.68 -13.14
CA VAL A 63 21.68 -5.55 -13.29
C VAL A 63 22.31 -5.29 -11.93
N TYR A 64 23.64 -5.25 -11.89
CA TYR A 64 24.41 -4.88 -10.71
C TYR A 64 24.62 -3.36 -10.68
N TRP A 65 24.16 -2.72 -9.61
CA TRP A 65 24.23 -1.28 -9.39
C TRP A 65 24.62 -0.99 -7.93
N PRO A 66 25.89 -1.22 -7.55
CA PRO A 66 26.38 -0.99 -6.21
C PRO A 66 26.62 0.49 -5.92
N ALA A 67 26.79 0.83 -4.64
CA ALA A 67 27.30 2.13 -4.23
C ALA A 67 28.78 2.32 -4.64
N ALA A 68 29.19 3.58 -4.86
CA ALA A 68 30.60 3.91 -5.10
C ALA A 68 31.46 3.57 -3.88
N ARG A 69 32.68 3.06 -4.09
CA ARG A 69 33.59 2.65 -3.00
C ARG A 69 33.84 3.75 -1.98
N GLU A 70 33.97 4.99 -2.43
CA GLU A 70 34.13 6.17 -1.58
C GLU A 70 32.93 6.37 -0.64
N HIS A 71 31.70 6.18 -1.13
CA HIS A 71 30.50 6.28 -0.31
C HIS A 71 30.39 5.13 0.70
N VAL A 72 30.77 3.91 0.30
CA VAL A 72 30.83 2.75 1.22
C VAL A 72 31.83 3.00 2.35
N GLU A 73 33.01 3.53 2.06
CA GLU A 73 34.00 3.90 3.07
C GLU A 73 33.52 5.05 3.97
N HIS A 74 32.90 6.10 3.42
CA HIS A 74 32.31 7.17 4.23
C HIS A 74 31.18 6.66 5.14
N CYS A 75 30.31 5.79 4.64
CA CYS A 75 29.25 5.14 5.41
C CYS A 75 29.82 4.30 6.57
N ARG A 76 30.87 3.51 6.30
CA ARG A 76 31.60 2.73 7.30
C ARG A 76 32.26 3.62 8.37
N LEU A 77 32.91 4.72 7.96
CA LEU A 77 33.53 5.69 8.86
C LEU A 77 32.50 6.46 9.70
N ALA A 78 31.27 6.63 9.19
CA ALA A 78 30.12 7.16 9.94
C ALA A 78 29.47 6.13 10.89
N GLY A 79 30.09 4.95 11.09
CA GLY A 79 29.68 3.95 12.08
C GLY A 79 28.50 3.06 11.65
N LYS A 80 28.18 3.00 10.36
CA LYS A 80 27.12 2.15 9.81
C LYS A 80 27.63 0.74 9.43
N SER A 81 26.72 -0.23 9.35
CA SER A 81 27.05 -1.63 9.07
C SER A 81 27.40 -1.86 7.59
N LEU A 82 28.58 -2.45 7.30
CA LEU A 82 28.93 -2.89 5.94
C LEU A 82 27.96 -3.95 5.38
N GLU A 83 27.36 -4.75 6.25
CA GLU A 83 26.49 -5.87 5.84
C GLU A 83 25.06 -5.42 5.60
N THR A 84 24.53 -4.51 6.43
CA THR A 84 23.09 -4.15 6.44
C THR A 84 22.77 -2.71 6.05
N ASP A 85 23.76 -1.80 6.01
CA ASP A 85 23.55 -0.36 5.76
C ASP A 85 24.33 0.16 4.54
N CYS A 86 25.63 -0.14 4.43
CA CYS A 86 26.54 0.50 3.48
C CYS A 86 26.56 -0.18 2.09
N ALA A 87 25.39 -0.27 1.49
CA ALA A 87 25.17 -0.74 0.13
C ALA A 87 24.14 0.14 -0.59
N ASN A 88 23.97 -0.03 -1.90
CA ASN A 88 22.91 0.65 -2.65
C ASN A 88 21.62 -0.16 -2.62
N PHE A 89 20.76 0.08 -1.64
CA PHE A 89 19.43 -0.54 -1.63
C PHE A 89 18.53 0.20 -2.59
N VAL A 90 18.03 -0.46 -3.63
CA VAL A 90 17.09 0.14 -4.58
C VAL A 90 15.73 0.31 -3.89
N ARG A 91 15.32 1.56 -3.70
CA ARG A 91 14.11 1.95 -2.96
C ARG A 91 12.97 2.37 -3.89
N LEU A 92 13.30 2.95 -5.04
CA LEU A 92 12.33 3.51 -5.97
C LEU A 92 12.49 2.90 -7.36
N LEU A 93 11.36 2.49 -7.94
CA LEU A 93 11.19 2.14 -9.35
C LEU A 93 9.89 2.80 -9.81
N GLN A 94 9.94 3.65 -10.83
CA GLN A 94 8.77 4.34 -11.39
C GLN A 94 8.83 4.35 -12.92
N PRO A 95 7.71 4.14 -13.64
CA PRO A 95 7.67 4.29 -15.09
C PRO A 95 7.95 5.75 -15.47
N PHE A 96 9.00 6.00 -16.26
CA PHE A 96 9.37 7.35 -16.70
C PHE A 96 8.85 7.64 -18.11
N ASN A 97 8.95 6.67 -19.00
CA ASN A 97 8.29 6.64 -20.29
C ASN A 97 8.13 5.18 -20.74
N LYS A 98 7.59 4.95 -21.94
CA LYS A 98 7.31 3.59 -22.44
C LYS A 98 8.54 2.68 -22.58
N THR A 99 9.75 3.23 -22.59
CA THR A 99 11.02 2.46 -22.73
C THR A 99 11.92 2.52 -21.50
N HIS A 100 11.68 3.41 -20.54
CA HIS A 100 12.56 3.67 -19.41
C HIS A 100 11.83 3.70 -18.07
N VAL A 101 12.46 3.12 -17.05
CA VAL A 101 12.08 3.22 -15.64
C VAL A 101 13.07 4.13 -14.92
N TYR A 102 12.56 5.09 -14.15
CA TYR A 102 13.38 5.88 -13.21
C TYR A 102 13.63 5.05 -11.95
N ALA A 103 14.91 4.89 -11.59
CA ALA A 103 15.32 4.07 -10.46
C ALA A 103 16.15 4.91 -9.47
N CYS A 104 15.87 4.78 -8.17
CA CYS A 104 16.70 5.39 -7.12
C CYS A 104 17.03 4.40 -6.01
N GLY A 105 18.20 4.56 -5.40
CA GLY A 105 18.64 3.78 -4.25
C GLY A 105 19.47 4.59 -3.26
N THR A 106 19.69 4.00 -2.09
CA THR A 106 20.34 4.66 -0.92
C THR A 106 21.81 5.00 -1.14
N GLY A 107 22.48 4.36 -2.12
CA GLY A 107 23.88 4.63 -2.49
C GLY A 107 24.88 4.57 -1.32
N ALA A 108 24.67 3.69 -0.34
CA ALA A 108 25.39 3.64 0.94
C ALA A 108 25.35 4.98 1.71
N PHE A 109 24.14 5.44 2.06
CA PHE A 109 23.89 6.75 2.68
C PHE A 109 24.38 7.94 1.82
N HIS A 110 24.33 7.77 0.50
CA HIS A 110 24.52 8.84 -0.48
C HIS A 110 23.56 8.61 -1.66
N PRO A 111 22.27 8.98 -1.53
CA PRO A 111 21.22 8.59 -2.47
C PRO A 111 21.52 8.98 -3.91
N GLN A 112 21.26 8.06 -4.84
CA GLN A 112 21.50 8.23 -6.27
C GLN A 112 20.31 7.73 -7.08
N CYS A 113 20.08 8.39 -8.23
CA CYS A 113 19.06 8.00 -9.19
C CYS A 113 19.68 7.80 -10.59
N THR A 114 19.01 7.01 -11.42
CA THR A 114 19.39 6.74 -12.82
C THR A 114 18.18 6.21 -13.60
N TYR A 115 18.40 5.88 -14.87
CA TYR A 115 17.38 5.35 -15.78
C TYR A 115 17.72 3.92 -16.16
N LEU A 116 16.74 3.02 -16.09
CA LEU A 116 16.81 1.66 -16.56
C LEU A 116 16.08 1.57 -17.91
N HIS A 117 16.81 1.30 -18.99
CA HIS A 117 16.26 1.17 -20.33
C HIS A 117 15.77 -0.27 -20.57
N LEU A 118 14.45 -0.42 -20.74
CA LEU A 118 13.77 -1.66 -21.09
C LEU A 118 13.60 -1.82 -22.61
N GLY A 119 13.43 -0.72 -23.35
CA GLY A 119 13.30 -0.75 -24.82
C GLY A 119 11.96 -1.28 -25.36
N HIS A 120 11.83 -1.40 -26.68
CA HIS A 120 10.60 -1.82 -27.38
C HIS A 120 10.91 -2.83 -28.50
N ASN A 121 11.56 -3.95 -28.16
CA ASN A 121 11.95 -4.97 -29.14
C ASN A 121 11.08 -6.23 -29.00
N ALA A 122 10.65 -6.77 -30.14
CA ALA A 122 9.88 -8.02 -30.21
C ALA A 122 10.62 -9.26 -29.67
N GLU A 123 11.94 -9.16 -29.50
CA GLU A 123 12.82 -10.21 -28.96
C GLU A 123 12.97 -10.15 -27.43
N GLY A 124 12.45 -9.10 -26.78
CA GLY A 124 12.48 -8.90 -25.31
C GLY A 124 13.19 -7.61 -24.87
N PRO A 125 13.14 -7.30 -23.56
CA PRO A 125 13.62 -6.02 -23.04
C PRO A 125 15.14 -5.95 -22.95
N LEU A 126 15.69 -4.82 -23.36
CA LEU A 126 17.12 -4.51 -23.43
C LEU A 126 17.80 -4.53 -22.05
N PHE A 127 17.08 -4.09 -21.01
CA PHE A 127 17.44 -4.15 -19.59
C PHE A 127 18.87 -3.67 -19.30
N MET A 128 19.16 -2.42 -19.65
CA MET A 128 20.47 -1.78 -19.41
C MET A 128 20.32 -0.53 -18.55
N LEU A 129 21.23 -0.35 -17.59
CA LEU A 129 21.30 0.86 -16.76
C LEU A 129 22.00 1.99 -17.54
N SER A 130 21.51 3.22 -17.39
CA SER A 130 22.18 4.40 -17.91
C SER A 130 23.46 4.70 -17.14
N HIS A 131 24.48 5.20 -17.84
CA HIS A 131 25.67 5.76 -17.21
C HIS A 131 25.42 7.14 -16.59
N ALA A 132 24.32 7.81 -16.94
CA ALA A 132 23.91 9.05 -16.31
C ALA A 132 23.39 8.76 -14.89
N THR A 133 24.06 9.34 -13.89
CA THR A 133 23.64 9.32 -12.49
C THR A 133 23.24 10.72 -12.04
N GLU A 134 22.15 10.79 -11.29
CA GLU A 134 21.63 12.01 -10.67
C GLU A 134 21.73 11.91 -9.15
N SER A 135 21.77 13.05 -8.47
CA SER A 135 21.54 13.08 -7.02
C SER A 135 20.13 12.57 -6.70
N GLY A 136 20.06 11.63 -5.75
CA GLY A 136 18.82 11.13 -5.17
C GLY A 136 18.38 11.88 -3.91
N GLN A 137 19.13 12.90 -3.47
CA GLN A 137 18.76 13.69 -2.29
C GLN A 137 17.39 14.36 -2.50
N GLY A 138 16.45 14.15 -1.56
CA GLY A 138 15.06 14.62 -1.71
C GLY A 138 14.20 13.80 -2.68
N LYS A 139 14.74 12.72 -3.26
CA LYS A 139 14.03 11.76 -4.14
C LYS A 139 13.96 10.35 -3.53
N CYS A 140 14.97 9.98 -2.74
CA CYS A 140 15.17 8.66 -2.12
C CYS A 140 15.85 8.84 -0.75
N PRO A 141 15.51 8.03 0.26
CA PRO A 141 16.08 8.13 1.60
C PRO A 141 17.55 7.71 1.67
N PHE A 142 18.23 8.20 2.70
CA PHE A 142 19.63 7.85 3.01
C PHE A 142 19.74 6.45 3.64
N SER A 143 18.85 6.11 4.57
CA SER A 143 18.83 4.80 5.21
C SER A 143 17.92 3.81 4.46
N PRO A 144 18.31 2.54 4.31
CA PRO A 144 17.44 1.52 3.72
C PRO A 144 16.20 1.22 4.58
N ARG A 145 16.22 1.54 5.88
CA ARG A 145 15.13 1.29 6.83
C ARG A 145 14.13 2.45 6.94
N GLU A 146 14.45 3.61 6.35
CA GLU A 146 13.61 4.81 6.44
C GLU A 146 12.36 4.66 5.55
N THR A 147 11.21 5.02 6.11
CA THR A 147 9.93 5.12 5.40
C THR A 147 9.92 6.37 4.53
N PHE A 148 9.59 6.19 3.26
CA PHE A 148 9.55 7.27 2.27
C PHE A 148 8.44 6.99 1.27
N THR A 149 8.04 8.01 0.51
CA THR A 149 7.15 7.83 -0.63
C THR A 149 7.61 8.67 -1.81
N ALA A 150 7.42 8.18 -3.03
CA ALA A 150 7.58 8.99 -4.22
C ALA A 150 6.67 8.54 -5.36
N ARG A 151 6.14 9.51 -6.11
CA ARG A 151 5.29 9.32 -7.29
C ARG A 151 5.81 10.16 -8.44
N LEU A 152 6.08 9.52 -9.57
CA LEU A 152 6.43 10.19 -10.82
C LEU A 152 5.14 10.42 -11.63
N THR A 153 4.87 11.67 -11.99
CA THR A 153 3.75 12.05 -12.87
C THR A 153 4.15 13.27 -13.68
N ASP A 154 3.82 13.28 -14.97
CA ASP A 154 3.98 14.43 -15.87
C ASP A 154 5.45 14.93 -16.00
N GLY A 155 6.42 14.04 -15.81
CA GLY A 155 7.86 14.37 -15.83
C GLY A 155 8.41 14.94 -14.51
N GLU A 156 7.55 15.14 -13.52
CA GLU A 156 7.89 15.64 -12.18
C GLU A 156 7.85 14.51 -11.15
N LEU A 157 8.92 14.37 -10.35
CA LEU A 157 8.94 13.45 -9.22
C LEU A 157 8.50 14.17 -7.95
N TYR A 158 7.39 13.73 -7.39
CA TYR A 158 6.87 14.14 -6.09
C TYR A 158 7.38 13.16 -5.04
N ALA A 159 8.03 13.61 -3.97
CA ALA A 159 8.66 12.72 -2.99
C ALA A 159 8.58 13.26 -1.56
N GLY A 160 8.18 12.41 -0.61
CA GLY A 160 8.30 12.64 0.84
C GLY A 160 9.42 11.76 1.40
N THR A 161 10.50 12.38 1.87
CA THR A 161 11.71 11.68 2.36
C THR A 161 12.57 12.60 3.24
N SER A 162 13.53 12.04 3.97
CA SER A 162 14.65 12.81 4.55
C SER A 162 15.51 13.52 3.50
N VAL A 163 16.15 14.60 3.93
CA VAL A 163 17.07 15.41 3.12
C VAL A 163 18.52 15.28 3.59
N ASP A 164 18.74 14.62 4.72
CA ASP A 164 20.01 14.53 5.42
C ASP A 164 20.33 13.11 5.91
N PHE A 165 21.62 12.83 6.09
CA PHE A 165 22.14 11.54 6.54
C PHE A 165 21.52 11.03 7.86
N MET A 166 21.10 11.95 8.73
CA MET A 166 20.53 11.62 10.04
C MET A 166 19.05 11.25 10.00
N GLY A 167 18.32 11.54 8.90
CA GLY A 167 16.87 11.41 8.86
C GLY A 167 16.12 12.44 9.72
N ALA A 168 16.81 13.47 10.22
CA ALA A 168 16.24 14.45 11.15
C ALA A 168 15.43 15.52 10.41
N ASN A 169 15.72 15.75 9.14
CA ASN A 169 15.08 16.78 8.33
C ASN A 169 14.33 16.15 7.16
N ALA A 170 13.01 16.02 7.32
CA ALA A 170 12.11 15.52 6.29
C ALA A 170 11.46 16.66 5.49
N ALA A 171 11.12 16.41 4.22
CA ALA A 171 10.32 17.33 3.43
C ALA A 171 9.55 16.63 2.31
N ILE A 172 8.47 17.28 1.85
CA ILE A 172 7.77 16.93 0.61
C ILE A 172 8.30 17.81 -0.51
N PHE A 173 8.85 17.18 -1.55
CA PHE A 173 9.46 17.79 -2.72
C PHE A 173 8.61 17.59 -3.98
N ARG A 174 8.80 18.48 -4.95
CA ARG A 174 8.66 18.19 -6.37
C ARG A 174 9.96 18.57 -7.08
N THR A 175 10.49 17.66 -7.89
CA THR A 175 11.70 17.85 -8.69
C THR A 175 11.45 17.45 -10.14
N THR A 176 11.72 18.35 -11.08
CA THR A 176 11.72 18.06 -12.50
C THR A 176 12.76 17.00 -12.84
N ILE A 177 12.35 15.92 -13.51
CA ILE A 177 13.28 14.87 -13.97
C ILE A 177 13.78 15.15 -15.40
N GLN A 178 13.08 15.98 -16.18
CA GLN A 178 13.47 16.37 -17.54
C GLN A 178 13.95 17.82 -17.63
N GLY A 179 15.27 18.02 -17.64
CA GLY A 179 15.88 19.31 -18.01
C GLY A 179 17.14 19.66 -17.21
N SER A 180 17.88 20.67 -17.67
CA SER A 180 19.05 21.22 -16.97
C SER A 180 18.71 22.16 -15.81
N SER A 181 17.40 22.41 -15.59
CA SER A 181 16.90 23.28 -14.54
C SER A 181 16.78 22.51 -13.22
N GLN A 182 17.63 22.84 -12.24
CA GLN A 182 17.49 22.35 -10.86
C GLN A 182 16.42 23.13 -10.06
N HIS A 183 15.28 23.42 -10.66
CA HIS A 183 14.15 23.99 -9.93
C HIS A 183 13.40 22.87 -9.19
N TYR A 184 13.41 22.95 -7.87
CA TYR A 184 12.62 22.12 -7.00
C TYR A 184 11.70 22.99 -6.13
N ILE A 185 10.56 22.44 -5.75
CA ILE A 185 9.68 23.02 -4.73
C ILE A 185 9.70 22.08 -3.54
N ARG A 186 9.66 22.63 -2.32
CA ARG A 186 9.61 21.83 -1.10
C ARG A 186 8.75 22.46 0.00
N THR A 187 8.45 21.68 1.03
CA THR A 187 7.97 22.22 2.31
C THR A 187 9.06 23.06 2.99
N GLU A 188 8.66 24.00 3.83
CA GLU A 188 9.62 24.77 4.63
C GLU A 188 10.47 23.85 5.52
N ALA A 189 11.70 24.27 5.75
CA ALA A 189 12.65 23.53 6.59
C ALA A 189 12.54 24.02 8.05
N TYR A 190 12.67 23.10 9.00
CA TYR A 190 12.64 23.38 10.45
C TYR A 190 11.34 24.00 10.98
N ASP A 191 10.22 23.93 10.24
CA ASP A 191 8.90 24.38 10.69
C ASP A 191 7.98 23.18 10.99
N GLN A 192 7.76 22.93 12.29
CA GLN A 192 6.94 21.82 12.77
C GLN A 192 5.46 21.93 12.36
N ASN A 193 4.95 23.14 12.08
CA ASN A 193 3.56 23.29 11.62
C ASN A 193 3.36 22.68 10.23
N TRP A 194 4.42 22.68 9.40
CA TRP A 194 4.41 22.01 8.10
C TRP A 194 4.57 20.50 8.25
N LEU A 195 5.66 20.04 8.86
CA LEU A 195 5.99 18.63 9.06
C LEU A 195 6.77 18.46 10.37
N ASN A 196 6.33 17.56 11.25
CA ASN A 196 6.95 17.35 12.56
C ASN A 196 7.38 15.89 12.77
N GLU A 197 8.61 15.57 12.39
CA GLU A 197 9.14 14.19 12.37
C GLU A 197 8.20 13.20 11.64
N PRO A 198 7.91 13.41 10.34
CA PRO A 198 6.98 12.57 9.60
C PRO A 198 7.61 11.24 9.15
N GLU A 199 6.82 10.17 9.22
CA GLU A 199 7.07 8.88 8.56
C GLU A 199 6.13 8.78 7.35
N PHE A 200 6.67 8.82 6.13
CA PHE A 200 5.88 8.83 4.90
C PHE A 200 5.46 7.43 4.46
N VAL A 201 4.20 7.31 4.04
CA VAL A 201 3.56 6.02 3.72
C VAL A 201 3.23 5.90 2.24
N GLY A 202 2.57 6.91 1.64
CA GLY A 202 2.09 6.84 0.25
C GLY A 202 1.91 8.21 -0.40
N SER A 203 1.98 8.27 -1.73
CA SER A 203 1.69 9.48 -2.50
C SER A 203 1.04 9.15 -3.84
N PHE A 204 -0.01 9.91 -4.18
CA PHE A 204 -0.92 9.60 -5.29
C PHE A 204 -1.36 10.90 -6.00
N SER A 205 -1.36 10.89 -7.33
CA SER A 205 -1.95 11.98 -8.14
C SER A 205 -3.44 11.68 -8.29
N ILE A 206 -4.32 12.58 -7.83
CA ILE A 206 -5.78 12.42 -7.92
C ILE A 206 -6.36 13.73 -8.47
N PRO A 207 -7.09 13.68 -9.60
CA PRO A 207 -7.77 14.86 -10.15
C PRO A 207 -8.90 15.31 -9.20
N ASP A 208 -9.07 16.63 -9.03
CA ASP A 208 -10.20 17.19 -8.27
C ASP A 208 -11.38 17.62 -9.16
N THR A 209 -11.15 17.86 -10.47
CA THR A 209 -12.17 18.15 -11.47
C THR A 209 -11.78 17.50 -12.82
N HIS A 210 -12.44 17.89 -13.92
CA HIS A 210 -11.99 17.54 -15.28
C HIS A 210 -10.88 18.47 -15.83
N SER A 211 -10.54 19.55 -15.13
CA SER A 211 -9.44 20.45 -15.51
C SER A 211 -8.12 19.94 -14.92
N PRO A 212 -7.06 19.75 -15.72
CA PRO A 212 -5.75 19.32 -15.21
C PRO A 212 -5.08 20.37 -14.32
N ASP A 213 -5.48 21.64 -14.41
CA ASP A 213 -5.03 22.70 -13.49
C ASP A 213 -5.55 22.54 -12.06
N ASP A 214 -6.60 21.72 -11.87
CA ASP A 214 -7.15 21.42 -10.55
C ASP A 214 -6.52 20.16 -9.91
N ASP A 215 -5.71 19.42 -10.66
CA ASP A 215 -5.09 18.17 -10.19
C ASP A 215 -4.18 18.39 -8.98
N LYS A 216 -4.23 17.44 -8.05
CA LYS A 216 -3.44 17.48 -6.82
C LYS A 216 -2.66 16.19 -6.60
N VAL A 217 -1.51 16.31 -5.95
CA VAL A 217 -0.80 15.17 -5.38
C VAL A 217 -1.11 15.13 -3.89
N TYR A 218 -1.66 14.00 -3.47
CA TYR A 218 -1.99 13.69 -2.09
C TYR A 218 -0.86 12.88 -1.47
N PHE A 219 -0.46 13.23 -0.25
CA PHE A 219 0.59 12.57 0.53
C PHE A 219 0.01 12.03 1.83
N PHE A 220 0.34 10.80 2.17
CA PHE A 220 -0.11 10.10 3.36
C PHE A 220 1.08 9.74 4.23
N PHE A 221 1.01 10.10 5.51
CA PHE A 221 2.10 9.95 6.47
C PHE A 221 1.55 9.96 7.90
N LYS A 222 2.37 9.60 8.87
CA LYS A 222 2.11 9.90 10.29
C LYS A 222 3.20 10.84 10.82
N GLU A 223 2.88 11.71 11.75
CA GLU A 223 3.82 12.69 12.33
C GLU A 223 3.52 12.94 13.81
N LYS A 224 4.43 13.58 14.55
CA LYS A 224 4.13 14.06 15.90
C LYS A 224 3.13 15.21 15.86
N ALA A 225 1.99 15.03 16.50
CA ALA A 225 0.89 15.99 16.48
C ALA A 225 1.28 17.31 17.19
N VAL A 226 1.39 18.39 16.42
CA VAL A 226 1.64 19.74 16.97
C VAL A 226 0.44 20.29 17.73
N GLU A 227 -0.76 19.74 17.48
CA GLU A 227 -2.02 20.07 18.13
C GLU A 227 -2.36 19.20 19.35
N ALA A 228 -1.59 18.14 19.60
CA ALA A 228 -1.59 17.50 20.90
C ALA A 228 -0.99 18.45 21.96
N GLY A 229 -1.37 18.29 23.23
CA GLY A 229 -0.86 19.15 24.29
C GLY A 229 0.66 19.01 24.46
N GLN A 230 1.35 20.06 24.92
CA GLN A 230 2.82 20.08 25.07
C GLN A 230 3.41 18.87 25.84
N TRP A 231 2.63 18.23 26.70
CA TRP A 231 3.01 17.06 27.51
C TRP A 231 2.56 15.71 26.94
N ASP A 232 1.75 15.71 25.90
CA ASP A 232 1.09 14.54 25.31
C ASP A 232 1.68 14.29 23.91
N LYS A 233 2.75 13.48 23.84
CA LYS A 233 3.50 13.20 22.61
C LYS A 233 2.76 12.20 21.71
N ARG A 234 1.60 12.60 21.19
CA ARG A 234 0.83 11.78 20.23
C ARG A 234 1.45 11.83 18.85
N VAL A 235 1.39 10.68 18.17
CA VAL A 235 1.52 10.60 16.72
C VAL A 235 0.11 10.72 16.14
N TYR A 236 -0.06 11.43 15.03
CA TYR A 236 -1.31 11.42 14.26
C TYR A 236 -1.04 11.11 12.79
N SER A 237 -1.95 10.33 12.22
CA SER A 237 -2.03 10.07 10.79
C SER A 237 -2.56 11.28 10.02
N ARG A 238 -1.99 11.53 8.84
CA ARG A 238 -2.25 12.70 8.00
C ARG A 238 -2.54 12.30 6.56
N VAL A 239 -3.44 13.07 5.96
CA VAL A 239 -3.45 13.31 4.52
C VAL A 239 -3.06 14.77 4.28
N ALA A 240 -2.12 15.00 3.36
CA ALA A 240 -1.80 16.32 2.85
C ALA A 240 -2.02 16.40 1.34
N ARG A 241 -2.12 17.61 0.79
CA ARG A 241 -2.25 17.83 -0.65
C ARG A 241 -1.46 19.06 -1.12
N VAL A 242 -1.04 19.04 -2.38
CA VAL A 242 -0.46 20.18 -3.13
C VAL A 242 -1.03 20.19 -4.55
N CYS A 243 -1.15 21.36 -5.16
CA CYS A 243 -1.54 21.49 -6.58
C CYS A 243 -0.36 21.15 -7.50
N LYS A 244 -0.61 20.40 -8.58
CA LYS A 244 0.46 20.00 -9.52
C LYS A 244 1.11 21.21 -10.20
N ASN A 245 0.33 22.25 -10.48
CA ASN A 245 0.76 23.50 -11.11
C ASN A 245 1.25 24.59 -10.13
N ASP A 246 1.45 24.28 -8.84
CA ASP A 246 2.09 25.20 -7.88
C ASP A 246 3.54 25.48 -8.32
N VAL A 247 3.92 26.76 -8.40
CA VAL A 247 5.26 27.22 -8.78
C VAL A 247 5.92 28.07 -7.69
N GLY A 248 5.40 27.98 -6.46
CA GLY A 248 5.77 28.78 -5.31
C GLY A 248 5.29 30.23 -5.41
N GLY A 249 5.61 31.01 -4.38
CA GLY A 249 5.23 32.42 -4.31
C GLY A 249 6.25 33.36 -4.96
N LYS A 250 5.81 34.58 -5.25
CA LYS A 250 6.60 35.60 -5.98
C LYS A 250 7.58 36.38 -5.11
N ARG A 251 7.27 36.55 -3.81
CA ARG A 251 8.02 37.36 -2.84
C ARG A 251 8.33 36.56 -1.58
N SER A 252 7.30 35.97 -0.98
CA SER A 252 7.40 34.95 0.08
C SER A 252 7.19 33.56 -0.52
N LEU A 253 7.61 32.50 0.20
CA LEU A 253 7.49 31.10 -0.23
C LEU A 253 8.10 30.84 -1.63
N ILE A 254 9.22 31.50 -1.95
CA ILE A 254 9.98 31.26 -3.19
C ILE A 254 10.54 29.84 -3.14
N ASN A 255 10.26 29.03 -4.16
CA ASN A 255 10.60 27.59 -4.21
C ASN A 255 10.08 26.81 -2.98
N ARG A 256 8.91 27.22 -2.47
CA ARG A 256 8.15 26.55 -1.41
C ARG A 256 6.70 26.40 -1.85
N TRP A 257 6.02 25.36 -1.38
CA TRP A 257 4.60 25.17 -1.70
C TRP A 257 3.76 26.35 -1.21
N THR A 258 2.85 26.83 -2.05
CA THR A 258 1.82 27.82 -1.68
C THR A 258 0.44 27.18 -1.51
N THR A 259 0.31 25.89 -1.85
CA THR A 259 -0.94 25.12 -1.81
C THR A 259 -0.93 23.96 -0.80
N PHE A 260 0.16 23.80 -0.04
CA PHE A 260 0.33 22.70 0.93
C PHE A 260 -0.60 22.83 2.13
N LEU A 261 -1.54 21.89 2.26
CA LEU A 261 -2.41 21.72 3.43
C LEU A 261 -2.38 20.26 3.92
N LYS A 262 -2.56 20.05 5.22
CA LYS A 262 -2.70 18.73 5.86
C LYS A 262 -3.89 18.64 6.81
N ALA A 263 -4.53 17.48 6.89
CA ALA A 263 -5.65 17.17 7.77
C ALA A 263 -5.39 15.84 8.51
N ARG A 264 -5.97 15.67 9.71
CA ARG A 264 -5.89 14.41 10.48
C ARG A 264 -6.77 13.33 9.82
N LEU A 265 -6.22 12.15 9.57
CA LEU A 265 -7.02 10.93 9.32
C LEU A 265 -7.39 10.31 10.66
N VAL A 266 -8.67 10.01 10.86
CA VAL A 266 -9.16 9.36 12.09
C VAL A 266 -9.59 7.93 11.78
N CYS A 267 -9.00 6.97 12.50
CA CYS A 267 -9.43 5.58 12.51
C CYS A 267 -9.68 5.17 13.96
N SER A 268 -10.95 5.08 14.37
CA SER A 268 -11.33 4.76 15.76
C SER A 268 -12.56 3.87 15.86
N VAL A 269 -12.60 3.04 16.89
CA VAL A 269 -13.78 2.25 17.27
C VAL A 269 -14.50 2.99 18.41
N PRO A 270 -15.76 3.41 18.23
CA PRO A 270 -16.54 4.07 19.28
C PRO A 270 -16.76 3.14 20.49
N GLY A 271 -16.35 3.59 21.68
CA GLY A 271 -16.48 2.82 22.91
C GLY A 271 -17.86 2.96 23.56
N PRO A 272 -18.35 1.93 24.29
CA PRO A 272 -19.65 1.98 24.96
C PRO A 272 -19.73 3.03 26.09
N SER A 273 -18.56 3.46 26.61
CA SER A 273 -18.41 4.54 27.59
C SER A 273 -18.21 5.93 26.96
N GLY A 274 -18.33 6.07 25.64
CA GLY A 274 -18.02 7.31 24.91
C GLY A 274 -16.52 7.62 24.78
N VAL A 275 -15.64 6.67 25.13
CA VAL A 275 -14.19 6.77 24.91
C VAL A 275 -13.80 5.87 23.75
N ASP A 276 -13.46 6.49 22.63
CA ASP A 276 -13.04 5.80 21.41
C ASP A 276 -11.67 5.13 21.55
N THR A 277 -11.54 3.92 21.01
CA THR A 277 -10.24 3.26 20.81
C THR A 277 -9.63 3.77 19.52
N GLN A 278 -8.52 4.52 19.60
CA GLN A 278 -7.85 5.15 18.46
C GLN A 278 -6.75 4.26 17.87
N PHE A 279 -6.66 4.24 16.54
CA PHE A 279 -5.57 3.66 15.76
C PHE A 279 -4.89 4.82 15.01
N ASP A 280 -4.00 5.53 15.71
CA ASP A 280 -3.45 6.82 15.28
C ASP A 280 -2.22 6.69 14.35
N GLU A 281 -1.60 5.51 14.24
CA GLU A 281 -0.39 5.29 13.42
C GLU A 281 -0.70 4.63 12.09
N LEU A 282 -0.58 5.39 11.00
CA LEU A 282 -0.70 4.87 9.64
C LEU A 282 0.50 3.98 9.28
N GLU A 283 0.22 2.80 8.72
CA GLU A 283 1.21 1.82 8.27
C GLU A 283 1.27 1.73 6.74
N ASP A 284 0.11 1.76 6.07
CA ASP A 284 0.00 1.63 4.62
C ASP A 284 -1.26 2.28 4.04
N ILE A 285 -1.22 2.68 2.77
CA ILE A 285 -2.36 3.22 2.02
C ILE A 285 -2.47 2.53 0.66
N PHE A 286 -3.68 2.08 0.33
CA PHE A 286 -4.05 1.64 -1.01
C PHE A 286 -5.18 2.50 -1.59
N VAL A 287 -5.04 2.87 -2.86
CA VAL A 287 -6.03 3.66 -3.60
C VAL A 287 -6.70 2.74 -4.62
N LEU A 288 -7.94 2.36 -4.33
CA LEU A 288 -8.77 1.58 -5.24
C LEU A 288 -9.44 2.54 -6.22
N GLU A 289 -8.98 2.53 -7.47
CA GLU A 289 -9.58 3.32 -8.55
C GLU A 289 -11.05 2.91 -8.78
N THR A 290 -11.90 3.88 -9.11
CA THR A 290 -13.28 3.62 -9.52
C THR A 290 -13.49 4.08 -10.96
N LYS A 291 -14.71 3.92 -11.48
CA LYS A 291 -15.09 4.44 -12.81
C LYS A 291 -14.96 5.96 -12.91
N ASP A 292 -14.89 6.66 -11.78
CA ASP A 292 -14.60 8.09 -11.70
C ASP A 292 -13.20 8.28 -11.08
N PRO A 293 -12.18 8.73 -11.85
CA PRO A 293 -10.84 8.95 -11.33
C PRO A 293 -10.76 10.11 -10.32
N GLN A 294 -11.78 10.98 -10.25
CA GLN A 294 -11.87 12.01 -9.21
C GLN A 294 -12.34 11.44 -7.87
N ASN A 295 -12.92 10.24 -7.83
CA ASN A 295 -13.46 9.62 -6.62
C ASN A 295 -12.99 8.15 -6.46
N PRO A 296 -11.68 7.90 -6.32
CA PRO A 296 -11.18 6.62 -5.82
C PRO A 296 -11.60 6.37 -4.36
N THR A 297 -11.58 5.10 -3.96
CA THR A 297 -11.78 4.65 -2.58
C THR A 297 -10.43 4.43 -1.91
N ILE A 298 -10.17 5.06 -0.76
CA ILE A 298 -8.87 5.02 -0.09
C ILE A 298 -8.94 4.08 1.12
N TYR A 299 -8.09 3.06 1.14
CA TYR A 299 -7.93 2.12 2.25
C TYR A 299 -6.65 2.46 3.01
N GLY A 300 -6.73 2.57 4.34
CA GLY A 300 -5.56 2.74 5.20
C GLY A 300 -5.48 1.66 6.27
N VAL A 301 -4.27 1.11 6.46
CA VAL A 301 -3.93 0.26 7.61
C VAL A 301 -3.41 1.14 8.71
N PHE A 302 -3.97 1.00 9.90
CA PHE A 302 -3.58 1.74 11.09
C PHE A 302 -3.21 0.79 12.22
N SER A 303 -2.31 1.24 13.10
CA SER A 303 -1.95 0.58 14.34
C SER A 303 -2.18 1.49 15.56
N THR A 304 -2.28 0.87 16.72
CA THR A 304 -2.36 1.52 18.03
C THR A 304 -1.00 2.07 18.47
N SER A 305 -0.93 3.34 18.87
CA SER A 305 0.32 3.95 19.41
C SER A 305 0.74 3.44 20.80
N SER A 306 0.00 2.49 21.38
CA SER A 306 0.36 1.90 22.68
C SER A 306 1.38 0.79 22.49
N SER A 307 2.45 0.82 23.28
CA SER A 307 3.40 -0.29 23.37
C SER A 307 2.85 -1.51 24.13
N ILE A 308 1.76 -1.33 24.88
CA ILE A 308 1.12 -2.39 25.70
C ILE A 308 -0.04 -3.01 24.92
N PHE A 309 -0.94 -2.18 24.40
CA PHE A 309 -2.08 -2.63 23.60
C PHE A 309 -1.67 -2.65 22.13
N ARG A 310 -1.43 -3.85 21.59
CA ARG A 310 -1.17 -4.08 20.16
C ARG A 310 -2.48 -4.38 19.44
N GLY A 311 -2.86 -3.51 18.51
CA GLY A 311 -3.99 -3.73 17.61
C GLY A 311 -3.81 -3.03 16.27
N SER A 312 -4.40 -3.61 15.24
CA SER A 312 -4.48 -3.04 13.90
C SER A 312 -5.93 -2.85 13.47
N ALA A 313 -6.16 -1.88 12.59
CA ALA A 313 -7.45 -1.59 11.98
C ALA A 313 -7.29 -1.26 10.50
N VAL A 314 -8.32 -1.53 9.69
CA VAL A 314 -8.43 -1.04 8.31
C VAL A 314 -9.58 -0.05 8.24
N CYS A 315 -9.29 1.20 7.88
CA CYS A 315 -10.28 2.24 7.67
C CYS A 315 -10.38 2.63 6.20
N VAL A 316 -11.59 2.95 5.74
CA VAL A 316 -11.87 3.37 4.36
C VAL A 316 -12.28 4.82 4.34
N TYR A 317 -11.77 5.61 3.40
CA TYR A 317 -12.07 7.03 3.24
C TYR A 317 -12.55 7.32 1.82
N SER A 318 -13.44 8.30 1.69
CA SER A 318 -13.85 8.85 0.40
C SER A 318 -13.11 10.15 0.11
N MET A 319 -12.90 10.44 -1.18
CA MET A 319 -12.43 11.77 -1.60
C MET A 319 -13.40 12.89 -1.19
N ALA A 320 -14.69 12.61 -1.07
CA ALA A 320 -15.66 13.59 -0.54
C ALA A 320 -15.35 13.98 0.92
N SER A 321 -15.08 13.02 1.81
CA SER A 321 -14.67 13.28 3.20
C SER A 321 -13.35 14.08 3.26
N ILE A 322 -12.37 13.72 2.43
CA ILE A 322 -11.06 14.38 2.37
C ILE A 322 -11.20 15.84 1.88
N ARG A 323 -11.95 16.05 0.79
CA ARG A 323 -12.24 17.39 0.26
C ARG A 323 -13.05 18.22 1.26
N ALA A 324 -13.99 17.63 1.99
CA ALA A 324 -14.75 18.32 3.04
C ALA A 324 -13.84 18.87 4.15
N ALA A 325 -12.87 18.08 4.64
CA ALA A 325 -11.91 18.54 5.64
C ALA A 325 -11.03 19.70 5.12
N PHE A 326 -10.49 19.59 3.89
CA PHE A 326 -9.71 20.68 3.29
C PHE A 326 -10.55 21.92 2.92
N ASN A 327 -11.86 21.75 2.73
CA ASN A 327 -12.81 22.84 2.56
C ASN A 327 -13.41 23.33 3.90
N GLY A 328 -13.03 22.71 5.03
CA GLY A 328 -13.39 23.11 6.39
C GLY A 328 -12.52 24.25 6.95
N PRO A 329 -12.72 24.65 8.21
CA PRO A 329 -11.91 25.67 8.87
C PRO A 329 -10.44 25.24 9.07
N PHE A 330 -9.54 26.23 9.12
CA PHE A 330 -8.13 26.03 9.46
C PHE A 330 -7.95 25.90 10.97
N ALA A 331 -6.93 25.16 11.41
CA ALA A 331 -6.48 25.18 12.79
C ALA A 331 -5.54 26.38 13.01
N HIS A 332 -5.65 27.03 14.16
CA HIS A 332 -4.90 28.24 14.50
C HIS A 332 -4.46 28.27 15.97
N LYS A 333 -3.40 29.02 16.28
CA LYS A 333 -3.02 29.42 17.64
C LYS A 333 -2.50 30.86 17.62
N GLU A 334 -2.90 31.67 18.60
CA GLU A 334 -2.51 33.08 18.67
C GLU A 334 -1.03 33.28 19.04
N GLY A 335 -0.41 32.29 19.68
CA GLY A 335 0.99 32.29 20.08
C GLY A 335 1.51 30.89 20.44
N PRO A 336 2.80 30.75 20.80
CA PRO A 336 3.43 29.46 21.05
C PRO A 336 2.79 28.62 22.15
N ASP A 337 2.36 29.27 23.24
CA ASP A 337 1.76 28.64 24.43
C ASP A 337 0.23 28.56 24.38
N TYR A 338 -0.39 29.07 23.32
CA TYR A 338 -1.83 28.98 23.12
C TYR A 338 -2.21 27.60 22.61
N ARG A 339 -3.37 27.11 23.05
CA ARG A 339 -3.96 25.88 22.50
C ARG A 339 -4.40 26.12 21.06
N TRP A 340 -4.37 25.06 20.27
CA TRP A 340 -4.96 25.08 18.94
C TRP A 340 -6.48 25.19 19.03
N VAL A 341 -7.03 26.05 18.18
CA VAL A 341 -8.46 26.36 18.07
C VAL A 341 -8.86 26.44 16.60
N GLU A 342 -10.15 26.37 16.33
CA GLU A 342 -10.70 26.65 15.01
C GLU A 342 -10.49 28.13 14.63
N TYR A 343 -9.96 28.39 13.44
CA TYR A 343 -9.78 29.75 12.93
C TYR A 343 -11.13 30.40 12.56
N LYS A 344 -11.53 31.41 13.34
CA LYS A 344 -12.76 32.20 13.12
C LYS A 344 -12.54 33.53 12.39
N GLY A 345 -11.31 33.85 11.99
CA GLY A 345 -10.98 35.10 11.31
C GLY A 345 -11.36 35.10 9.82
N ARG A 346 -11.04 36.19 9.11
CA ARG A 346 -11.29 36.31 7.67
C ARG A 346 -10.29 35.46 6.89
N ILE A 347 -10.78 34.44 6.20
CA ILE A 347 -10.00 33.68 5.21
C ILE A 347 -9.81 34.57 3.96
N PRO A 348 -8.57 34.77 3.45
CA PRO A 348 -8.34 35.61 2.27
C PRO A 348 -8.78 34.91 0.96
N TYR A 349 -8.79 35.68 -0.15
CA TYR A 349 -9.18 35.22 -1.48
C TYR A 349 -8.02 35.39 -2.50
N PRO A 350 -7.79 34.45 -3.43
CA PRO A 350 -8.43 33.13 -3.55
C PRO A 350 -8.17 32.27 -2.31
N ARG A 351 -9.05 31.29 -2.06
CA ARG A 351 -9.00 30.53 -0.81
C ARG A 351 -7.64 29.81 -0.67
N PRO A 352 -6.92 29.96 0.45
CA PRO A 352 -5.68 29.24 0.75
C PRO A 352 -5.80 27.74 0.45
N GLY A 353 -4.89 27.18 -0.36
CA GLY A 353 -4.92 25.79 -0.83
C GLY A 353 -5.73 25.51 -2.11
N THR A 354 -6.25 26.53 -2.80
CA THR A 354 -6.86 26.42 -4.14
C THR A 354 -5.78 26.42 -5.22
N CYS A 355 -5.97 25.69 -6.31
CA CYS A 355 -5.05 25.71 -7.45
C CYS A 355 -5.32 26.93 -8.34
N PRO A 356 -4.30 27.56 -8.96
CA PRO A 356 -4.51 28.54 -10.02
C PRO A 356 -5.17 27.83 -11.22
N SER A 357 -6.41 28.20 -11.54
CA SER A 357 -7.22 27.49 -12.53
C SER A 357 -8.44 28.32 -12.93
N GLU A 358 -8.79 28.29 -14.22
CA GLU A 358 -9.93 29.02 -14.79
C GLU A 358 -11.29 28.50 -14.25
N THR A 359 -11.34 27.32 -13.63
CA THR A 359 -12.55 26.76 -12.99
C THR A 359 -12.95 27.50 -11.71
N TYR A 360 -11.98 28.09 -10.99
CA TYR A 360 -12.21 28.84 -9.76
C TYR A 360 -12.07 30.35 -9.94
N ASP A 361 -11.03 30.80 -10.66
CA ASP A 361 -10.78 32.22 -10.92
C ASP A 361 -9.85 32.42 -12.13
N ALA A 362 -10.39 32.93 -13.23
CA ALA A 362 -9.65 33.21 -14.46
C ALA A 362 -8.58 34.32 -14.34
N LEU A 363 -8.55 35.08 -13.23
CA LEU A 363 -7.53 36.09 -12.97
C LEU A 363 -6.18 35.48 -12.52
N HIS A 364 -6.21 34.36 -11.79
CA HIS A 364 -5.02 33.78 -11.15
C HIS A 364 -4.47 32.60 -11.94
N LYS A 365 -3.60 32.89 -12.92
CA LYS A 365 -2.99 31.89 -13.81
C LYS A 365 -1.77 31.18 -13.22
N SER A 366 -1.22 31.70 -12.12
CA SER A 366 -0.09 31.12 -11.42
C SER A 366 -0.16 31.41 -9.93
N THR A 367 0.44 30.55 -9.10
CA THR A 367 0.63 30.82 -7.67
C THR A 367 1.50 32.05 -7.39
N LYS A 368 2.28 32.51 -8.39
CA LYS A 368 3.03 33.78 -8.35
C LYS A 368 2.14 35.02 -8.48
N ASP A 369 0.89 34.85 -8.91
CA ASP A 369 -0.10 35.93 -9.03
C ASP A 369 -0.95 36.07 -7.76
N PHE A 370 -0.89 35.10 -6.83
CA PHE A 370 -1.62 35.15 -5.58
C PHE A 370 -1.23 36.38 -4.72
N PRO A 371 -2.19 37.06 -4.07
CA PRO A 371 -1.91 38.18 -3.18
C PRO A 371 -1.00 37.81 -2.01
N ASP A 372 -0.16 38.76 -1.57
CA ASP A 372 0.75 38.56 -0.44
C ASP A 372 0.00 38.16 0.86
N GLU A 373 -1.27 38.54 1.02
CA GLU A 373 -2.13 38.10 2.13
C GLU A 373 -2.39 36.59 2.12
N VAL A 374 -2.69 36.00 0.95
CA VAL A 374 -2.92 34.55 0.79
C VAL A 374 -1.63 33.77 1.06
N VAL A 375 -0.50 34.25 0.53
CA VAL A 375 0.82 33.62 0.72
C VAL A 375 1.26 33.71 2.19
N SER A 376 1.01 34.83 2.86
CA SER A 376 1.26 35.00 4.30
C SER A 376 0.38 34.08 5.15
N PHE A 377 -0.91 33.96 4.82
CA PHE A 377 -1.83 33.05 5.49
C PHE A 377 -1.38 31.58 5.36
N MET A 378 -1.05 31.14 4.14
CA MET A 378 -0.54 29.80 3.85
C MET A 378 0.79 29.48 4.54
N ARG A 379 1.59 30.49 4.87
CA ARG A 379 2.82 30.30 5.66
C ARG A 379 2.54 29.99 7.13
N GLN A 380 1.36 30.34 7.66
CA GLN A 380 0.99 30.17 9.06
C GLN A 380 -0.06 29.08 9.31
N HIS A 381 -0.84 28.69 8.29
CA HIS A 381 -2.00 27.80 8.43
C HIS A 381 -1.94 26.63 7.44
N GLN A 382 -1.13 25.61 7.74
CA GLN A 382 -1.09 24.36 6.95
C GLN A 382 -2.07 23.30 7.45
N LEU A 383 -2.44 23.34 8.73
CA LEU A 383 -3.28 22.33 9.38
C LEU A 383 -4.77 22.69 9.27
N MET A 384 -5.60 21.74 8.81
CA MET A 384 -7.06 21.84 8.88
C MET A 384 -7.55 21.49 10.29
N TRP A 385 -8.61 22.17 10.74
CA TRP A 385 -9.23 21.90 12.05
C TRP A 385 -10.06 20.62 12.03
N GLU A 386 -10.89 20.45 10.99
CA GLU A 386 -11.74 19.26 10.85
C GLU A 386 -10.91 18.04 10.43
N PRO A 387 -11.08 16.88 11.11
CA PRO A 387 -10.49 15.62 10.69
C PRO A 387 -11.22 15.04 9.46
N VAL A 388 -10.58 14.06 8.83
CA VAL A 388 -11.20 13.18 7.84
C VAL A 388 -11.72 11.93 8.56
N PRO A 389 -13.04 11.76 8.72
CA PRO A 389 -13.62 10.54 9.28
C PRO A 389 -13.67 9.41 8.23
N PRO A 390 -13.65 8.14 8.66
CA PRO A 390 -13.79 7.00 7.77
C PRO A 390 -15.26 6.78 7.38
N LEU A 391 -15.49 6.07 6.28
CA LEU A 391 -16.82 5.62 5.86
C LEU A 391 -17.45 4.76 6.96
N GLY A 392 -18.72 5.04 7.27
CA GLY A 392 -19.43 4.40 8.39
C GLY A 392 -18.96 4.83 9.79
N GLY A 393 -17.98 5.73 9.91
CA GLY A 393 -17.49 6.25 11.20
C GLY A 393 -16.76 5.20 12.06
N ARG A 394 -16.23 4.14 11.46
CA ARG A 394 -15.47 3.06 12.12
C ARG A 394 -14.58 2.30 11.13
N PRO A 395 -13.62 1.47 11.59
CA PRO A 395 -12.93 0.51 10.74
C PRO A 395 -13.87 -0.50 10.08
N ILE A 396 -13.46 -1.04 8.92
CA ILE A 396 -14.10 -2.16 8.23
C ILE A 396 -13.52 -3.53 8.63
N LEU A 397 -12.38 -3.52 9.33
CA LEU A 397 -11.70 -4.68 9.88
C LEU A 397 -10.93 -4.26 11.15
N THR A 398 -10.96 -5.07 12.20
CA THR A 398 -10.12 -4.90 13.39
C THR A 398 -9.42 -6.19 13.79
N ARG A 399 -8.17 -6.06 14.24
CA ARG A 399 -7.34 -7.16 14.74
C ARG A 399 -6.68 -6.71 16.03
N VAL A 400 -7.34 -7.00 17.14
CA VAL A 400 -6.86 -6.78 18.52
C VAL A 400 -6.56 -8.14 19.15
N ASN A 401 -5.49 -8.23 19.95
CA ASN A 401 -4.99 -9.48 20.53
C ASN A 401 -4.50 -10.54 19.51
N ALA A 402 -4.29 -10.15 18.24
CA ALA A 402 -3.57 -10.97 17.29
C ALA A 402 -2.07 -11.03 17.67
N PRO A 403 -1.34 -12.13 17.38
CA PRO A 403 0.10 -12.20 17.62
C PRO A 403 0.93 -11.34 16.66
N TYR A 404 0.28 -10.73 15.66
CA TYR A 404 0.85 -9.95 14.58
C TYR A 404 0.15 -8.59 14.44
N MET A 405 0.83 -7.64 13.80
CA MET A 405 0.27 -6.36 13.35
C MET A 405 0.08 -6.40 11.84
N LEU A 406 -1.01 -5.81 11.35
CA LEU A 406 -1.16 -5.50 9.92
C LEU A 406 -0.21 -4.35 9.57
N LYS A 407 0.50 -4.49 8.44
CA LYS A 407 1.53 -3.54 7.98
C LYS A 407 1.35 -3.05 6.55
N ARG A 408 0.53 -3.73 5.75
CA ARG A 408 0.33 -3.44 4.33
C ARG A 408 -1.07 -3.86 3.87
N VAL A 409 -1.68 -3.16 2.92
CA VAL A 409 -2.98 -3.50 2.29
C VAL A 409 -2.92 -3.40 0.78
N VAL A 410 -3.54 -4.37 0.08
CA VAL A 410 -4.08 -4.14 -1.27
C VAL A 410 -5.48 -4.74 -1.36
N VAL A 411 -6.35 -4.08 -2.13
CA VAL A 411 -7.76 -4.43 -2.27
C VAL A 411 -8.05 -4.79 -3.73
N ASP A 412 -8.77 -5.90 -3.93
CA ASP A 412 -9.35 -6.26 -5.22
C ASP A 412 -10.87 -6.11 -5.18
N ARG A 413 -11.47 -5.65 -6.29
CA ARG A 413 -12.92 -5.56 -6.46
C ARG A 413 -13.42 -6.71 -7.33
N VAL A 414 -13.99 -7.71 -6.66
CA VAL A 414 -14.42 -8.99 -7.22
C VAL A 414 -15.93 -8.97 -7.44
N ASP A 415 -16.38 -9.19 -8.68
CA ASP A 415 -17.80 -9.46 -8.93
C ASP A 415 -18.17 -10.87 -8.43
N ALA A 416 -19.19 -10.98 -7.57
CA ALA A 416 -19.78 -12.23 -7.08
C ALA A 416 -21.25 -12.37 -7.55
N GLU A 417 -21.91 -13.48 -7.22
CA GLU A 417 -23.31 -13.74 -7.63
C GLU A 417 -24.32 -12.71 -7.09
N ASP A 418 -24.09 -12.21 -5.88
CA ASP A 418 -24.93 -11.26 -5.14
C ASP A 418 -24.48 -9.79 -5.24
N GLY A 419 -23.27 -9.52 -5.74
CA GLY A 419 -22.76 -8.17 -5.98
C GLY A 419 -21.23 -8.08 -6.01
N PRO A 420 -20.65 -6.88 -6.24
CA PRO A 420 -19.21 -6.67 -6.13
C PRO A 420 -18.77 -6.58 -4.66
N TYR A 421 -17.65 -7.24 -4.34
CA TYR A 421 -17.00 -7.21 -3.03
C TYR A 421 -15.57 -6.71 -3.10
N ASP A 422 -15.18 -5.92 -2.10
CA ASP A 422 -13.81 -5.44 -1.93
C ASP A 422 -13.05 -6.41 -1.01
N VAL A 423 -12.23 -7.27 -1.61
CA VAL A 423 -11.44 -8.30 -0.92
C VAL A 423 -10.08 -7.73 -0.52
N LEU A 424 -9.86 -7.66 0.79
CA LEU A 424 -8.63 -7.19 1.40
C LEU A 424 -7.59 -8.33 1.41
N HIS A 425 -6.43 -8.06 0.83
CA HIS A 425 -5.20 -8.81 1.09
C HIS A 425 -4.36 -7.94 2.01
N LEU A 426 -3.89 -8.50 3.13
CA LEU A 426 -3.25 -7.75 4.21
C LEU A 426 -1.96 -8.44 4.63
N GLY A 427 -0.84 -7.71 4.60
CA GLY A 427 0.48 -8.25 5.00
C GLY A 427 0.78 -7.90 6.45
N THR A 428 1.44 -8.81 7.17
CA THR A 428 1.75 -8.67 8.59
C THR A 428 3.24 -8.38 8.87
N ASP A 429 3.54 -8.01 10.13
CA ASP A 429 4.91 -7.92 10.64
C ASP A 429 5.58 -9.27 10.95
N ASP A 430 4.85 -10.40 10.87
CA ASP A 430 5.36 -11.78 11.09
C ASP A 430 5.34 -12.66 9.82
N GLY A 431 5.26 -12.06 8.63
CA GLY A 431 5.44 -12.77 7.36
C GLY A 431 4.19 -13.50 6.84
N LYS A 432 3.00 -13.09 7.25
CA LYS A 432 1.71 -13.64 6.83
C LYS A 432 0.95 -12.74 5.87
N VAL A 433 0.13 -13.35 5.02
CA VAL A 433 -0.95 -12.68 4.29
C VAL A 433 -2.28 -13.13 4.85
N VAL A 434 -3.07 -12.17 5.30
CA VAL A 434 -4.43 -12.31 5.82
C VAL A 434 -5.39 -11.85 4.72
N LYS A 435 -6.28 -12.73 4.28
CA LYS A 435 -7.32 -12.42 3.28
C LYS A 435 -8.66 -12.26 3.99
N ALA A 436 -9.31 -11.12 3.78
CA ALA A 436 -10.56 -10.78 4.45
C ALA A 436 -11.53 -10.04 3.52
N VAL A 437 -12.82 -10.09 3.85
CA VAL A 437 -13.86 -9.30 3.19
C VAL A 437 -14.77 -8.67 4.25
N SER A 438 -15.28 -7.48 3.97
CA SER A 438 -16.20 -6.75 4.85
C SER A 438 -17.58 -6.75 4.19
N VAL A 439 -18.56 -7.38 4.85
CA VAL A 439 -19.89 -7.66 4.27
C VAL A 439 -20.95 -6.82 4.98
N VAL A 440 -21.79 -6.12 4.22
CA VAL A 440 -22.90 -5.32 4.77
C VAL A 440 -24.18 -6.15 4.78
N LYS A 441 -24.71 -6.41 5.98
CA LYS A 441 -25.99 -7.13 6.19
C LYS A 441 -27.19 -6.22 6.00
N ASP A 442 -28.39 -6.79 5.89
CA ASP A 442 -29.65 -6.05 5.63
C ASP A 442 -30.01 -5.01 6.70
N ASN A 443 -29.51 -5.20 7.92
CA ASN A 443 -29.65 -4.25 9.02
C ASN A 443 -28.58 -3.14 9.02
N TRP A 444 -27.82 -3.00 7.92
CA TRP A 444 -26.67 -2.10 7.76
C TRP A 444 -25.50 -2.37 8.72
N ALA A 445 -25.49 -3.52 9.41
CA ALA A 445 -24.34 -3.94 10.20
C ALA A 445 -23.27 -4.54 9.29
N THR A 446 -22.03 -4.10 9.47
CA THR A 446 -20.86 -4.68 8.82
C THR A 446 -20.40 -5.93 9.57
N GLU A 447 -20.15 -7.01 8.84
CA GLU A 447 -19.53 -8.25 9.32
C GLU A 447 -18.12 -8.38 8.74
N GLU A 448 -17.15 -8.61 9.62
CA GLU A 448 -15.76 -8.91 9.25
C GLU A 448 -15.60 -10.41 8.99
N ILE A 449 -15.28 -10.81 7.76
CA ILE A 449 -15.03 -12.23 7.41
C ILE A 449 -13.55 -12.43 7.15
N LEU A 450 -12.94 -13.34 7.91
CA LEU A 450 -11.61 -13.87 7.61
C LEU A 450 -11.77 -15.05 6.65
N LEU A 451 -11.20 -14.94 5.46
CA LEU A 451 -11.26 -16.00 4.44
C LEU A 451 -10.07 -16.95 4.61
N GLU A 452 -8.84 -16.42 4.65
CA GLU A 452 -7.61 -17.24 4.67
C GLU A 452 -6.49 -16.54 5.45
N GLU A 453 -5.63 -17.30 6.15
CA GLU A 453 -4.34 -16.82 6.67
C GLU A 453 -3.21 -17.71 6.12
N LEU A 454 -2.21 -17.10 5.47
CA LEU A 454 -1.07 -17.81 4.89
C LEU A 454 0.25 -17.28 5.43
N THR A 455 1.08 -18.15 6.00
CA THR A 455 2.51 -17.86 6.19
C THR A 455 3.20 -17.86 4.83
N VAL A 456 3.73 -16.72 4.40
CA VAL A 456 4.20 -16.56 3.02
C VAL A 456 5.37 -17.49 2.72
N PHE A 457 6.38 -17.60 3.58
CA PHE A 457 7.66 -18.27 3.27
C PHE A 457 7.66 -19.81 3.39
N GLN A 458 6.51 -20.49 3.26
CA GLN A 458 6.40 -21.94 3.51
C GLN A 458 5.69 -22.79 2.43
N VAL A 459 5.28 -22.26 1.25
CA VAL A 459 4.26 -22.93 0.40
C VAL A 459 4.44 -22.81 -1.14
N ARG A 460 4.08 -23.82 -1.99
CA ARG A 460 4.59 -23.91 -3.42
C ARG A 460 3.56 -24.20 -4.59
N LEU A 461 3.12 -23.30 -5.54
CA LEU A 461 2.09 -23.38 -6.66
C LEU A 461 2.31 -22.38 -7.83
N ARG A 462 1.24 -22.01 -8.58
CA ARG A 462 1.04 -20.94 -9.61
C ARG A 462 -0.45 -20.49 -9.73
N SER A 463 -0.70 -19.46 -10.54
CA SER A 463 -1.99 -18.86 -11.02
C SER A 463 -2.57 -17.68 -10.20
N GLN A 464 -3.14 -16.68 -10.93
CA GLN A 464 -3.62 -15.32 -10.55
C GLN A 464 -2.98 -14.63 -9.33
N GLN A 465 -2.34 -13.48 -9.53
CA GLN A 465 -1.12 -13.19 -8.79
C GLN A 465 -1.20 -11.98 -7.85
N LEU A 466 -0.87 -12.21 -6.59
CA LEU A 466 -0.41 -11.23 -5.61
C LEU A 466 1.10 -11.42 -5.41
N TYR A 467 1.91 -10.37 -5.59
CA TYR A 467 3.37 -10.41 -5.41
C TYR A 467 3.80 -9.82 -4.09
N VAL A 468 4.33 -10.64 -3.18
CA VAL A 468 4.77 -10.22 -1.84
C VAL A 468 6.29 -10.23 -1.70
N SER A 469 6.90 -9.15 -1.22
CA SER A 469 8.34 -9.10 -0.96
C SER A 469 8.67 -8.99 0.54
N SER A 470 9.90 -9.37 0.85
CA SER A 470 10.56 -9.29 2.16
C SER A 470 12.06 -9.05 1.95
N GLU A 471 12.84 -9.04 3.04
CA GLU A 471 14.30 -9.05 2.92
C GLU A 471 14.83 -10.38 2.32
N LEU A 472 14.13 -11.50 2.51
CA LEU A 472 14.52 -12.85 2.05
C LEU A 472 14.19 -13.17 0.59
N GLY A 473 13.09 -12.63 0.06
CA GLY A 473 12.62 -13.02 -1.27
C GLY A 473 11.31 -12.38 -1.72
N VAL A 474 10.92 -12.72 -2.94
CA VAL A 474 9.63 -12.37 -3.55
C VAL A 474 8.79 -13.64 -3.72
N ALA A 475 7.54 -13.59 -3.28
CA ALA A 475 6.55 -14.63 -3.38
C ALA A 475 5.43 -14.25 -4.35
N GLN A 476 4.89 -15.23 -5.07
CA GLN A 476 3.70 -15.13 -5.92
C GLN A 476 2.61 -15.99 -5.28
N LEU A 477 1.55 -15.35 -4.79
CA LEU A 477 0.40 -16.00 -4.17
C LEU A 477 -0.77 -16.05 -5.15
N GLY A 478 -1.52 -17.15 -5.11
CA GLY A 478 -2.81 -17.25 -5.78
C GLY A 478 -3.87 -16.43 -5.05
N LEU A 479 -4.64 -15.60 -5.75
CA LEU A 479 -5.75 -14.84 -5.15
C LEU A 479 -6.87 -15.74 -4.61
N GLN A 480 -7.04 -16.90 -5.25
CA GLN A 480 -8.13 -17.83 -4.99
C GLN A 480 -7.65 -19.28 -5.03
N ARG A 481 -8.11 -20.06 -4.07
CA ARG A 481 -7.76 -21.47 -3.90
C ARG A 481 -9.02 -22.28 -3.59
N CYS A 482 -10.05 -22.14 -4.42
CA CYS A 482 -11.38 -22.71 -4.20
C CYS A 482 -11.36 -24.23 -3.93
N GLU A 483 -10.41 -24.95 -4.54
CA GLU A 483 -10.15 -26.38 -4.31
C GLU A 483 -9.76 -26.74 -2.86
N LEU A 484 -9.39 -25.76 -2.01
CA LEU A 484 -9.13 -25.96 -0.58
C LEU A 484 -10.40 -25.93 0.28
N TYR A 485 -11.51 -25.37 -0.23
CA TYR A 485 -12.76 -25.26 0.51
C TYR A 485 -13.61 -26.53 0.49
N GLY A 486 -13.08 -27.64 -0.04
CA GLY A 486 -13.73 -28.95 0.00
C GLY A 486 -14.34 -29.41 -1.32
N SER A 487 -14.97 -30.59 -1.28
CA SER A 487 -15.55 -31.26 -2.46
C SER A 487 -17.04 -31.07 -2.59
N ASP A 488 -17.71 -30.47 -1.60
CA ASP A 488 -19.16 -30.40 -1.54
C ASP A 488 -19.68 -28.96 -1.66
N CYS A 489 -20.90 -28.81 -2.21
CA CYS A 489 -21.56 -27.52 -2.39
C CYS A 489 -21.66 -26.72 -1.09
N ALA A 490 -21.94 -27.39 0.03
CA ALA A 490 -22.14 -26.74 1.32
C ALA A 490 -20.84 -26.09 1.85
N GLU A 491 -19.72 -26.80 1.74
CA GLU A 491 -18.41 -26.30 2.20
C GLU A 491 -17.97 -25.10 1.35
N CYS A 492 -18.14 -25.19 0.03
CA CYS A 492 -17.88 -24.09 -0.90
C CYS A 492 -18.74 -22.85 -0.62
N CYS A 493 -20.01 -23.04 -0.27
CA CYS A 493 -20.93 -21.95 0.09
C CYS A 493 -20.56 -21.31 1.44
N LEU A 494 -20.20 -22.13 2.44
CA LEU A 494 -19.82 -21.68 3.78
C LEU A 494 -18.47 -20.95 3.80
N ALA A 495 -17.60 -21.17 2.81
CA ALA A 495 -16.34 -20.43 2.66
C ALA A 495 -16.54 -18.92 2.43
N ARG A 496 -17.68 -18.51 1.84
CA ARG A 496 -18.07 -17.10 1.58
C ARG A 496 -17.01 -16.28 0.84
N ASP A 497 -16.13 -16.93 0.07
CA ASP A 497 -15.07 -16.28 -0.72
C ASP A 497 -15.65 -15.74 -2.04
N PRO A 498 -15.61 -14.42 -2.32
CA PRO A 498 -16.13 -13.84 -3.56
C PRO A 498 -15.52 -14.43 -4.83
N TYR A 499 -14.30 -14.97 -4.78
CA TYR A 499 -13.69 -15.63 -5.94
C TYR A 499 -14.23 -17.03 -6.24
N CYS A 500 -14.98 -17.65 -5.32
CA CYS A 500 -15.28 -19.09 -5.36
C CYS A 500 -16.78 -19.37 -5.39
N SER A 501 -17.19 -20.25 -6.30
CA SER A 501 -18.58 -20.69 -6.46
C SER A 501 -18.60 -22.19 -6.73
N TRP A 502 -19.60 -22.88 -6.19
CA TRP A 502 -19.88 -24.25 -6.61
C TRP A 502 -20.36 -24.24 -8.05
N ASP A 503 -19.80 -25.06 -8.94
CA ASP A 503 -20.18 -25.09 -10.37
C ASP A 503 -21.13 -26.22 -10.76
N GLY A 504 -21.48 -27.08 -9.79
CA GLY A 504 -22.25 -28.31 -9.99
C GLY A 504 -21.44 -29.58 -9.75
N GLN A 505 -20.10 -29.51 -9.77
CA GLN A 505 -19.20 -30.65 -9.56
C GLN A 505 -18.10 -30.38 -8.53
N THR A 506 -17.52 -29.17 -8.51
CA THR A 506 -16.47 -28.80 -7.54
C THR A 506 -16.60 -27.32 -7.12
N CYS A 507 -15.88 -26.95 -6.05
CA CYS A 507 -15.69 -25.55 -5.70
C CYS A 507 -14.64 -24.93 -6.63
N SER A 508 -15.09 -24.07 -7.55
CA SER A 508 -14.24 -23.52 -8.62
C SER A 508 -14.40 -22.00 -8.74
N ARG A 509 -13.58 -21.37 -9.60
CA ARG A 509 -13.56 -19.93 -9.78
C ARG A 509 -14.94 -19.40 -10.21
N PHE A 510 -15.43 -18.34 -9.56
CA PHE A 510 -16.59 -17.59 -10.02
C PHE A 510 -16.30 -16.89 -11.35
N PHE A 511 -17.23 -17.02 -12.29
CA PHE A 511 -17.24 -16.29 -13.55
C PHE A 511 -18.66 -15.75 -13.81
N PRO A 512 -18.82 -14.47 -14.17
CA PRO A 512 -20.11 -13.93 -14.59
C PRO A 512 -20.59 -14.65 -15.86
N THR A 513 -21.69 -15.42 -15.76
CA THR A 513 -22.27 -16.14 -16.91
C THR A 513 -23.77 -15.91 -17.05
N SER A 514 -24.27 -15.89 -18.29
CA SER A 514 -25.69 -15.73 -18.59
C SER A 514 -26.54 -16.96 -18.27
N LYS A 515 -25.92 -18.13 -18.02
CA LYS A 515 -26.60 -19.41 -17.73
C LYS A 515 -26.57 -19.74 -16.23
N ARG A 516 -27.35 -18.99 -15.44
CA ARG A 516 -27.49 -19.07 -13.96
C ARG A 516 -27.86 -20.45 -13.33
N ARG A 517 -27.97 -21.55 -14.09
CA ARG A 517 -28.69 -22.76 -13.62
C ARG A 517 -27.87 -23.79 -12.84
N ALA A 518 -26.55 -23.61 -12.70
CA ALA A 518 -25.69 -24.58 -12.01
C ALA A 518 -24.70 -23.98 -10.99
N ARG A 519 -24.46 -22.66 -11.02
CA ARG A 519 -23.57 -22.01 -10.06
C ARG A 519 -24.30 -21.67 -8.76
N ARG A 520 -23.60 -21.81 -7.63
CA ARG A 520 -24.07 -21.41 -6.30
C ARG A 520 -22.97 -20.67 -5.55
N GLN A 521 -23.29 -19.46 -5.10
CA GLN A 521 -22.45 -18.65 -4.22
C GLN A 521 -23.36 -17.78 -3.34
N ASP A 522 -23.00 -17.63 -2.07
CA ASP A 522 -23.67 -16.71 -1.15
C ASP A 522 -22.62 -16.12 -0.20
N VAL A 523 -22.00 -15.01 -0.61
CA VAL A 523 -21.02 -14.29 0.22
C VAL A 523 -21.75 -13.60 1.39
N LYS A 524 -22.93 -13.03 1.14
CA LYS A 524 -23.63 -12.19 2.12
C LYS A 524 -24.14 -12.92 3.35
N HIS A 525 -24.65 -14.14 3.21
CA HIS A 525 -25.20 -14.92 4.32
C HIS A 525 -24.48 -16.25 4.55
N GLY A 526 -23.92 -16.86 3.51
CA GLY A 526 -23.30 -18.19 3.58
C GLY A 526 -24.32 -19.28 3.90
N ASP A 527 -25.51 -19.23 3.30
CA ASP A 527 -26.58 -20.21 3.54
C ASP A 527 -26.56 -21.38 2.53
N PRO A 528 -25.96 -22.53 2.87
CA PRO A 528 -26.00 -23.70 1.99
C PRO A 528 -27.40 -24.31 1.86
N TRP A 529 -28.38 -23.97 2.72
CA TRP A 529 -29.71 -24.59 2.69
C TRP A 529 -30.58 -24.05 1.55
N SER A 530 -30.55 -22.75 1.28
CA SER A 530 -31.22 -22.17 0.11
C SER A 530 -30.46 -22.41 -1.21
N GLN A 531 -29.14 -22.60 -1.15
CA GLN A 531 -28.29 -22.69 -2.33
C GLN A 531 -28.06 -24.13 -2.81
N CYS A 532 -27.80 -25.09 -1.92
CA CYS A 532 -27.37 -26.44 -2.28
C CYS A 532 -28.55 -27.44 -2.29
N PRO A 533 -28.77 -28.20 -3.38
CA PRO A 533 -29.80 -29.22 -3.42
C PRO A 533 -29.41 -30.41 -2.53
N VAL A 534 -30.19 -30.67 -1.48
CA VAL A 534 -29.97 -31.79 -0.55
C VAL A 534 -30.58 -33.07 -1.10
N THR A 535 -29.74 -34.07 -1.42
CA THR A 535 -30.19 -35.45 -1.68
C THR A 535 -30.69 -36.10 -0.39
N GLU A 536 -31.67 -37.01 -0.47
CA GLU A 536 -32.38 -37.48 0.72
C GLU A 536 -31.50 -38.21 1.74
N ASP A 537 -30.45 -38.90 1.28
CA ASP A 537 -29.46 -39.59 2.12
C ASP A 537 -28.51 -38.64 2.87
N GLY A 538 -28.34 -37.39 2.43
CA GLY A 538 -27.38 -36.43 3.01
C GLY A 538 -27.89 -35.61 4.21
N LYS A 539 -29.16 -35.79 4.60
CA LYS A 539 -29.83 -34.93 5.61
C LYS A 539 -29.28 -35.06 7.03
N GLU A 540 -28.58 -36.14 7.38
CA GLU A 540 -27.96 -36.30 8.70
C GLU A 540 -26.54 -35.70 8.76
N ASP A 541 -25.70 -35.93 7.74
CA ASP A 541 -24.35 -35.34 7.66
C ASP A 541 -24.38 -33.81 7.57
N PHE A 542 -25.31 -33.24 6.79
CA PHE A 542 -25.53 -31.78 6.74
C PHE A 542 -25.83 -31.17 8.12
N ARG A 543 -26.57 -31.90 8.99
CA ARG A 543 -26.86 -31.46 10.36
C ARG A 543 -25.65 -31.57 11.28
N HIS A 544 -24.70 -32.45 10.97
CA HIS A 544 -23.45 -32.58 11.71
C HIS A 544 -22.45 -31.47 11.36
N LEU A 545 -22.29 -31.15 10.07
CA LEU A 545 -21.49 -30.02 9.59
C LEU A 545 -21.90 -28.69 10.24
N ILE A 546 -23.20 -28.39 10.30
CA ILE A 546 -23.71 -27.12 10.84
C ILE A 546 -23.67 -27.05 12.39
N ARG A 547 -23.70 -28.19 13.09
CA ARG A 547 -23.55 -28.24 14.56
C ARG A 547 -22.12 -27.98 15.03
N ILE A 548 -21.14 -28.23 14.16
CA ILE A 548 -19.78 -27.75 14.35
C ILE A 548 -19.79 -26.29 13.89
N ASN A 549 -20.07 -25.38 14.83
CA ASN A 549 -19.84 -23.95 14.68
C ASN A 549 -18.50 -23.76 13.95
N PRO A 550 -18.44 -23.09 12.77
CA PRO A 550 -17.27 -23.22 11.90
C PRO A 550 -16.04 -22.80 12.69
N PRO A 551 -15.09 -23.72 12.93
CA PRO A 551 -13.82 -23.29 13.47
C PRO A 551 -13.25 -22.32 12.43
N LEU A 552 -12.50 -21.33 12.90
CA LEU A 552 -11.44 -20.75 12.08
C LEU A 552 -10.79 -21.90 11.33
N PHE A 553 -10.73 -21.87 9.99
CA PHE A 553 -10.04 -22.88 9.17
C PHE A 553 -8.53 -22.71 9.37
N GLN A 554 -8.10 -22.94 10.61
CA GLN A 554 -6.73 -23.13 11.00
C GLN A 554 -6.31 -24.43 10.36
N ILE A 555 -5.50 -24.34 9.30
CA ILE A 555 -4.97 -25.49 8.59
C ILE A 555 -4.02 -26.23 9.54
N CYS A 556 -4.58 -27.09 10.38
CA CYS A 556 -3.84 -27.95 11.31
C CYS A 556 -3.12 -29.05 10.54
N SER A 557 -1.99 -28.70 9.93
CA SER A 557 -1.04 -29.67 9.39
C SER A 557 -0.31 -30.42 10.52
N CYS A 558 -1.05 -31.26 11.23
CA CYS A 558 -0.50 -32.20 12.21
C CYS A 558 -0.44 -33.62 11.63
N ARG A 559 0.50 -33.86 10.72
CA ARG A 559 1.01 -35.23 10.54
C ARG A 559 2.04 -35.51 11.62
N ARG A 560 1.74 -36.47 12.51
CA ARG A 560 2.73 -37.05 13.42
C ARG A 560 3.88 -37.64 12.59
N PHE A 561 5.01 -36.95 12.54
CA PHE A 561 6.28 -37.62 12.29
C PHE A 561 6.76 -38.24 13.60
N SER A 562 7.03 -39.54 13.57
CA SER A 562 7.70 -40.25 14.66
C SER A 562 9.07 -39.64 14.91
N ALA A 563 9.44 -39.47 16.17
CA ALA A 563 10.72 -38.89 16.55
C ALA A 563 11.90 -39.74 16.04
N MET A 564 12.76 -39.13 15.21
CA MET A 564 14.23 -39.18 15.27
C MET A 564 14.81 -38.44 14.06
N ASP A 565 15.01 -37.12 14.20
CA ASP A 565 16.30 -36.47 13.90
C ASP A 565 16.25 -34.98 14.30
N ASN A 566 17.20 -34.57 15.14
CA ASN A 566 17.31 -33.21 15.66
C ASN A 566 18.13 -32.32 14.71
N GLN A 567 17.49 -31.59 13.80
CA GLN A 567 18.02 -30.32 13.25
C GLN A 567 16.99 -29.56 12.38
N CYS A 568 15.90 -29.08 13.00
CA CYS A 568 15.18 -27.93 12.45
C CYS A 568 15.75 -26.66 13.09
N GLY A 569 16.55 -25.91 12.33
CA GLY A 569 16.95 -24.56 12.73
C GLY A 569 15.73 -23.64 12.80
N TYR A 570 15.67 -22.77 13.81
CA TYR A 570 14.71 -21.68 13.85
C TYR A 570 15.00 -20.74 12.67
N LEU A 571 14.12 -20.72 11.68
CA LEU A 571 14.04 -19.63 10.70
C LEU A 571 13.18 -18.54 11.31
N GLU A 572 13.74 -17.34 11.45
CA GLU A 572 13.01 -16.18 11.96
C GLU A 572 11.85 -15.82 11.02
N THR A 573 10.73 -15.41 11.59
CA THR A 573 9.54 -14.98 10.84
C THR A 573 9.70 -13.50 10.49
N GLU A 574 10.02 -13.22 9.23
CA GLU A 574 10.38 -11.86 8.80
C GLU A 574 9.22 -11.03 8.24
N ARG A 575 9.30 -9.72 8.45
CA ARG A 575 8.30 -8.71 8.09
C ARG A 575 8.13 -8.58 6.57
N ILE A 576 6.88 -8.45 6.11
CA ILE A 576 6.57 -8.11 4.72
C ILE A 576 6.99 -6.66 4.43
N SER A 577 7.81 -6.47 3.39
CA SER A 577 8.43 -5.17 3.06
C SER A 577 7.59 -4.35 2.08
N SER A 578 7.04 -4.99 1.05
CA SER A 578 6.25 -4.39 -0.03
C SER A 578 5.40 -5.48 -0.71
N TYR A 579 4.34 -5.10 -1.41
CA TYR A 579 3.65 -5.99 -2.34
C TYR A 579 2.82 -5.25 -3.39
N ILE A 580 2.49 -5.94 -4.48
CA ILE A 580 1.67 -5.44 -5.59
C ILE A 580 0.64 -6.51 -6.00
N TYR A 581 -0.57 -6.06 -6.30
CA TYR A 581 -1.67 -6.88 -6.84
C TYR A 581 -1.80 -6.71 -8.35
N THR A 582 -2.38 -7.69 -9.03
CA THR A 582 -2.54 -7.74 -10.49
C THR A 582 -3.97 -8.10 -10.87
N ARG A 583 -4.61 -7.30 -11.72
CA ARG A 583 -5.96 -7.58 -12.22
C ARG A 583 -5.84 -8.12 -13.65
N ARG A 584 -5.78 -9.44 -13.81
CA ARG A 584 -6.08 -10.06 -15.12
C ARG A 584 -7.59 -10.04 -15.35
N ASP A 585 -8.06 -9.03 -16.08
CA ASP A 585 -9.35 -9.06 -16.78
C ASP A 585 -9.37 -10.20 -17.84
#